data_AF-A0A091RX60-F1
#
_entry.id   AF-A0A091RX60-F1
#
_cell.length_a   1.000
_cell.length_b   1.000
_cell.length_c   1.000
_cell.angle_alpha   90.00
_cell.angle_beta   90.00
_cell.angle_gamma   90.00
#
_symmetry.space_group_name_H-M   'P 1'
#
loop_
_entity.id
_entity.type
_entity.pdbx_description
1 polymer ?
#
loop_
_entity_poly.entity_id
_entity_poly.type
_entity_poly.pdbx_seq_one_letter_code
_entity_poly.pdbx_strand_id
1 'polypeptide(L)'
;LCFPQKLWKILESDQFRSIWWSEGGQCVAINEVLFSEEVLGRVFATQKMGSFIRQLNIYGFTKVQPDFQRSASLPEFLAEEAAASSHSKV
;
A
#
# COMPACT_ATOMS: atom_id res chain seq x y z
N LEU A 1 -7.92 -16.25 15.23
CA LEU A 1 -6.90 -15.94 14.19
C LEU A 1 -5.99 -14.86 14.74
N CYS A 2 -4.68 -15.05 14.68
CA CYS A 2 -3.72 -13.99 14.96
C CYS A 2 -3.78 -12.92 13.84
N PHE A 3 -3.15 -11.77 14.07
CA PHE A 3 -3.21 -10.64 13.13
C PHE A 3 -2.77 -11.03 11.70
N PRO A 4 -1.62 -11.71 11.46
CA PRO A 4 -1.20 -12.10 10.11
C PRO A 4 -2.22 -13.00 9.40
N GLN A 5 -2.83 -13.94 10.13
CA GLN A 5 -3.84 -14.82 9.57
C GLN A 5 -5.11 -14.07 9.17
N LYS A 6 -5.55 -13.08 9.97
CA LYS A 6 -6.69 -12.22 9.62
C LYS A 6 -6.37 -11.38 8.38
N LEU A 7 -5.18 -10.78 8.35
CA LEU A 7 -4.71 -9.95 7.24
C LEU A 7 -4.66 -10.74 5.94
N TRP A 8 -4.09 -11.95 5.97
CA TRP A 8 -4.06 -12.83 4.79
C TRP A 8 -5.46 -13.17 4.30
N LYS A 9 -6.39 -13.55 5.19
CA LYS A 9 -7.75 -13.91 4.79
C LYS A 9 -8.53 -12.76 4.13
N ILE A 10 -8.33 -11.52 4.57
CA ILE A 10 -9.01 -10.38 3.94
C ILE A 10 -8.37 -9.99 2.60
N LEU A 11 -7.07 -10.19 2.45
CA LEU A 11 -6.34 -9.93 1.19
C LEU A 11 -6.70 -10.93 0.09
N GLU A 12 -6.97 -12.19 0.45
CA GLU A 12 -7.37 -13.25 -0.48
C GLU A 12 -8.88 -13.29 -0.75
N SER A 13 -9.64 -12.34 -0.21
CA SER A 13 -11.10 -12.36 -0.24
C SER A 13 -11.66 -11.21 -1.09
N ASP A 14 -12.44 -11.55 -2.11
CA ASP A 14 -13.13 -10.56 -2.97
C ASP A 14 -14.27 -9.82 -2.26
N GLN A 15 -14.54 -10.14 -0.99
CA GLN A 15 -15.55 -9.45 -0.17
C GLN A 15 -15.16 -8.03 0.20
N PHE A 16 -13.87 -7.72 0.22
CA PHE A 16 -13.35 -6.43 0.68
C PHE A 16 -12.72 -5.69 -0.49
N ARG A 17 -13.20 -4.47 -0.76
CA ARG A 17 -12.62 -3.64 -1.84
C ARG A 17 -11.62 -2.63 -1.32
N SER A 18 -11.54 -2.48 0.00
CA SER A 18 -10.71 -1.48 0.66
C SER A 18 -9.24 -1.89 0.81
N ILE A 19 -8.88 -3.14 0.50
CA ILE A 19 -7.52 -3.68 0.65
C ILE A 19 -7.21 -4.67 -0.47
N TRP A 20 -6.01 -4.60 -1.05
CA TRP A 20 -5.58 -5.51 -2.12
C TRP A 20 -4.05 -5.58 -2.22
N TRP A 21 -3.56 -6.64 -2.86
CA TRP A 21 -2.15 -6.77 -3.23
C TRP A 21 -1.79 -5.83 -4.39
N SER A 22 -0.58 -5.26 -4.37
CA SER A 22 -0.01 -4.65 -5.57
C SER A 22 0.20 -5.72 -6.66
N GLU A 23 0.34 -5.29 -7.91
CA GLU A 23 0.50 -6.19 -9.07
C GLU A 23 1.66 -7.19 -8.89
N GLY A 24 2.73 -6.80 -8.20
CA GLY A 24 3.86 -7.69 -7.88
C GLY A 24 3.73 -8.49 -6.58
N GLY A 25 2.64 -8.34 -5.81
CA GLY A 25 2.44 -9.00 -4.51
C GLY A 25 3.40 -8.53 -3.40
N GLN A 26 4.18 -7.47 -3.65
CA GLN A 26 5.19 -6.98 -2.71
C GLN A 26 4.63 -6.00 -1.69
N CYS A 27 3.52 -5.33 -2.02
CA CYS A 27 2.92 -4.29 -1.20
C CYS A 27 1.43 -4.55 -1.02
N VAL A 28 0.90 -4.08 0.12
CA VAL A 28 -0.53 -4.05 0.39
C VAL A 28 -1.02 -2.61 0.23
N ALA A 29 -1.97 -2.41 -0.69
CA ALA A 29 -2.64 -1.13 -0.87
C ALA A 29 -3.92 -1.10 -0.04
N ILE A 30 -4.19 0.04 0.59
CA ILE A 30 -5.36 0.23 1.47
C ILE A 30 -6.01 1.58 1.18
N ASN A 31 -7.31 1.55 0.88
CA ASN A 31 -8.15 2.75 0.89
C ASN A 31 -8.61 3.01 2.34
N GLU A 32 -7.95 3.93 3.03
CA GLU A 32 -8.14 4.16 4.47
C GLU A 32 -9.59 4.49 4.87
N VAL A 33 -10.30 5.28 4.06
CA VAL A 33 -11.68 5.67 4.33
C VAL A 33 -12.59 4.45 4.28
N LEU A 34 -12.56 3.71 3.17
CA LEU A 34 -13.39 2.53 3.00
C LEU A 34 -13.00 1.40 3.95
N PHE A 35 -11.70 1.23 4.23
CA PHE A 35 -11.18 0.21 5.13
C PHE A 35 -11.68 0.39 6.56
N SER A 36 -11.82 1.66 6.98
CA SER A 36 -12.31 1.99 8.31
C SER A 36 -13.77 1.55 8.51
N GLU A 37 -14.60 1.70 7.48
CA GLU A 37 -16.01 1.33 7.50
C GLU A 37 -16.24 -0.17 7.29
N GLU A 38 -15.47 -0.77 6.37
CA GLU A 38 -15.70 -2.12 5.89
C GLU A 38 -15.01 -3.18 6.77
N VAL A 39 -13.79 -2.91 7.25
CA VAL A 39 -12.89 -3.93 7.82
C VAL A 39 -12.58 -3.71 9.29
N LEU A 40 -12.23 -2.48 9.72
CA LEU A 40 -11.68 -2.26 11.07
C LEU A 40 -12.60 -2.78 12.19
N GLY A 41 -13.86 -2.35 12.18
CA GLY A 41 -14.84 -2.75 13.19
C GLY A 41 -15.27 -4.21 13.09
N ARG A 42 -15.33 -4.76 11.86
CA ARG A 42 -15.84 -6.12 11.60
C ARG A 42 -14.81 -7.22 11.82
N VAL A 43 -13.55 -6.98 11.45
CA VAL A 43 -12.49 -8.00 11.42
C VAL A 43 -11.47 -7.82 12.55
N PHE A 44 -11.05 -6.58 12.81
CA PHE A 44 -9.98 -6.26 13.77
C PHE A 44 -10.47 -5.72 15.12
N ALA A 45 -11.79 -5.58 15.31
CA ALA A 45 -12.40 -5.10 16.55
C ALA A 45 -11.81 -3.77 17.04
N THR A 46 -11.48 -2.87 16.11
CA THR A 46 -11.00 -1.52 16.38
C THR A 46 -11.72 -0.54 15.46
N GLN A 47 -11.71 0.74 15.80
CA GLN A 47 -12.20 1.82 14.93
C GLN A 47 -11.08 2.79 14.52
N LYS A 48 -9.86 2.53 14.98
CA LYS A 48 -8.73 3.42 14.78
C LYS A 48 -7.76 2.79 13.81
N MET A 49 -7.56 3.44 12.66
CA MET A 49 -6.55 3.03 11.68
C MET A 49 -5.16 2.91 12.32
N GLY A 50 -4.79 3.84 13.22
CA GLY A 50 -3.52 3.78 13.94
C GLY A 50 -3.27 2.48 14.73
N SER A 51 -4.32 1.84 15.26
CA SER A 51 -4.19 0.53 15.93
C SER A 51 -3.86 -0.58 14.93
N PHE A 52 -4.46 -0.55 13.75
CA PHE A 52 -4.18 -1.49 12.67
C PHE A 52 -2.76 -1.28 12.11
N ILE A 53 -2.35 -0.03 11.86
CA ILE A 53 -0.99 0.31 11.43
C ILE A 53 0.05 -0.14 12.46
N ARG A 54 -0.21 0.02 13.76
CA ARG A 54 0.70 -0.46 14.80
C ARG A 54 0.87 -1.99 14.73
N GLN A 55 -0.20 -2.74 14.46
CA GLN A 55 -0.07 -4.18 14.26
C GLN A 55 0.77 -4.50 13.03
N LEU A 56 0.54 -3.84 11.89
CA LEU A 56 1.39 -3.99 10.71
C LEU A 56 2.88 -3.80 11.03
N ASN A 57 3.22 -2.73 11.75
CA ASN A 57 4.60 -2.43 12.14
C ASN A 57 5.21 -3.51 13.06
N ILE A 58 4.43 -4.08 14.00
CA ILE A 58 4.89 -5.17 14.87
C ILE A 58 5.26 -6.41 14.05
N TYR A 59 4.55 -6.66 12.96
CA TYR A 59 4.81 -7.79 12.07
C TYR A 59 5.77 -7.45 10.91
N GLY A 60 6.48 -6.33 10.98
CA GLY A 60 7.57 -5.99 10.06
C GLY A 60 7.16 -5.28 8.78
N PHE A 61 5.88 -4.91 8.62
CA PHE A 61 5.47 -4.06 7.51
C PHE A 61 5.94 -2.63 7.73
N THR A 62 6.30 -1.96 6.64
CA THR A 62 6.64 -0.54 6.63
C THR A 62 5.77 0.19 5.61
N LYS A 63 5.45 1.46 5.89
CA LYS A 63 4.70 2.27 4.94
C LYS A 63 5.63 2.69 3.80
N VAL A 64 5.28 2.31 2.57
CA VAL A 64 5.94 2.82 1.37
C VAL A 64 5.61 4.31 1.26
N GLN A 65 6.64 5.16 1.26
CA GLN A 65 6.41 6.56 0.93
C GLN A 65 6.12 6.64 -0.56
N PRO A 66 5.10 7.42 -1.00
CA PRO A 66 5.02 7.80 -2.39
C PRO A 66 6.37 8.42 -2.77
N ASP A 67 6.97 8.02 -3.87
CA ASP A 67 8.17 8.67 -4.38
C ASP A 67 7.83 10.15 -4.65
N PHE A 68 8.07 11.01 -3.66
CA PHE A 68 8.04 12.46 -3.81
C PHE A 68 9.23 12.96 -4.64
N GLN A 69 10.09 12.05 -5.12
CA GLN A 69 11.19 12.29 -6.04
C GLN A 69 10.74 12.06 -7.49
N ARG A 70 9.57 12.58 -7.88
CA ARG A 70 9.37 12.99 -9.27
C ARG A 70 9.18 14.48 -9.23
N SER A 71 10.22 15.21 -9.60
CA SER A 71 10.21 16.66 -9.55
C SER A 71 8.94 17.19 -10.24
N ALA A 72 8.16 17.98 -9.51
CA ALA A 72 6.96 18.62 -10.06
C ALA A 72 7.29 19.66 -11.14
N SER A 73 8.56 19.81 -11.51
CA SER A 73 9.04 20.66 -12.58
C SER A 73 9.06 19.85 -13.88
N LEU A 74 8.27 20.30 -14.86
CA LEU A 74 8.26 19.77 -16.23
C LEU A 74 9.68 19.69 -16.84
N PRO A 75 10.59 20.66 -16.61
CA PRO A 75 11.96 20.57 -17.13
C PRO A 75 12.76 19.38 -16.58
N GLU A 76 12.58 19.03 -15.31
CA GLU A 76 13.34 17.96 -14.66
C GLU A 76 12.74 16.59 -14.98
N PHE A 77 11.42 16.50 -15.12
CA PHE A 77 10.74 15.34 -15.70
C PHE A 77 11.25 15.01 -17.12
N LEU A 78 11.35 16.02 -17.99
CA LEU A 78 11.86 15.83 -19.35
C LEU A 78 13.34 15.43 -19.36
N ALA A 79 14.14 15.96 -18.43
CA ALA A 79 15.55 15.60 -18.29
C ALA A 79 15.72 14.14 -17.84
N GLU A 80 14.89 13.68 -16.91
CA GLU A 80 14.89 12.30 -16.40
C GLU A 80 14.45 11.29 -17.46
N GLU A 81 13.40 11.60 -18.23
CA GLU A 81 12.93 10.74 -19.33
C GLU A 81 13.95 10.64 -20.48
N ALA A 82 14.61 11.76 -20.83
CA ALA A 82 15.68 11.78 -21.82
C ALA A 82 16.93 10.99 -21.37
N ALA A 83 17.27 11.06 -20.08
CA ALA A 83 18.36 10.26 -19.50
C ALA A 83 18.02 8.76 -19.45
N ALA A 84 16.78 8.40 -19.13
CA ALA A 84 16.32 7.01 -19.13
C ALA A 84 16.29 6.40 -20.54
N SER A 85 15.88 7.18 -21.55
CA SER A 85 15.83 6.77 -22.96
C SER A 85 17.22 6.45 -23.55
N SER A 86 18.27 7.09 -23.04
CA SER A 86 19.65 6.90 -23.51
C SER A 86 20.27 5.55 -23.11
N HIS A 87 19.67 4.81 -22.17
CA HIS A 87 20.19 3.52 -21.69
C HIS A 87 19.62 2.29 -22.43
N SER A 88 18.73 2.47 -23.43
CA SER A 88 18.18 1.37 -24.24
C SER A 88 18.79 1.28 -25.65
N LYS A 89 20.10 1.45 -25.76
CA LYS A 89 20.87 1.01 -26.93
C LYS A 89 22.03 0.12 -26.49
N VAL A 90 21.69 -1.13 -26.21
CA VAL A 90 22.54 -2.30 -26.52
C VAL A 90 21.62 -3.37 -27.10
#